data_AF-A0A9P0KBG0-F1
#
_entry.id   AF-A0A9P0KBG0-F1
#
_cell.length_a   1.000
_cell.length_b   1.000
_cell.length_c   1.000
_cell.angle_alpha   90.00
_cell.angle_beta   90.00
_cell.angle_gamma   90.00
#
_symmetry.space_group_name_H-M   'P 1'
#
loop_
_entity.id
_entity.type
_entity.pdbx_description
1 polymer ?
#
loop_
_entity_poly.entity_id
_entity_poly.type
_entity_poly.pdbx_seq_one_letter_code
_entity_poly.pdbx_strand_id
1 'polypeptide(L)'
;MYKPFISSIGGGTTWHASGLIGVFKPSLSQVKLTKSSVDLYKELENKGLSTGWKQCGSLNIARTKDRMIVFKRMKAQSVSWEIDCEILTPEQCKEKCSLLRIDDIIGGLWIPGDGVGDPYETCLSIISEAKNMGVRVIEGCGVKKIDQIDKRVSGVDTSLGYINCEYFVNCGGFWARGIGQLSEPNVKVPLHAVEHYYLHTKPIPGLDPLLPVVRDQDGHIYFRENKGRLLAGGFEPIAKPAYEDGKIPASSKDRALPEDWDHFHVLMEQLLHRVPSLGNAVLDRLCNGPEAFSPDCKWIVGETPEIRNYLVAAGMKTIGIAAAGGVGKATAELIVTGDTDFDMYELEVSRFLGLHNNRKFLRDRVREVPGLHYGIMYPFHEFQTSRNLRMSPVYTRMREAGAVFGQVMGYERPTWFDPNIIHDTENPHDWCTPYRMAYTNTFAKPPWFDCVAKEYEACRERVGLADYSSFTKIDLWSEGNEVVDALQYVCSNDVDVPVGSIIHTGMQNKHGGYENDCSLARLAENQQDPALARK
;
A
#
# COMPACT_ATOMS: atom_id res chain seq x y z
N MET A 1 30.60 -1.10 1.76
CA MET A 1 30.30 -1.49 3.15
C MET A 1 29.23 -0.54 3.66
N TYR A 2 27.99 -1.00 3.85
CA TYR A 2 26.90 -0.14 4.35
C TYR A 2 27.21 0.25 5.80
N LYS A 3 27.12 1.54 6.14
CA LYS A 3 27.13 1.94 7.56
C LYS A 3 25.87 1.37 8.23
N PRO A 4 25.95 0.83 9.45
CA PRO A 4 24.78 0.30 10.14
C PRO A 4 23.71 1.40 10.29
N PHE A 5 22.44 1.04 10.12
CA PHE A 5 21.32 1.97 10.24
C PHE A 5 21.11 2.31 11.72
N ILE A 6 21.56 3.49 12.16
CA ILE A 6 21.42 3.94 13.54
C ILE A 6 20.29 4.96 13.59
N SER A 7 19.30 4.72 14.46
CA SER A 7 18.16 5.62 14.69
C SER A 7 17.81 5.70 16.18
N SER A 8 17.07 6.74 16.54
CA SER A 8 16.39 6.91 17.83
C SER A 8 14.90 6.64 17.68
N ILE A 9 14.22 6.43 18.79
CA ILE A 9 12.77 6.34 18.90
C ILE A 9 12.13 7.57 18.24
N GLY A 10 11.15 7.34 17.37
CA GLY A 10 10.48 8.40 16.61
C GLY A 10 11.35 9.08 15.54
N GLY A 11 12.65 8.75 15.43
CA GLY A 11 13.61 9.42 14.53
C GLY A 11 13.48 9.07 13.04
N GLY A 12 12.54 8.18 12.68
CA GLY A 12 12.21 7.83 11.30
C GLY A 12 11.30 8.86 10.62
N THR A 13 10.13 8.44 10.13
CA THR A 13 9.11 9.37 9.60
C THR A 13 8.19 9.93 10.67
N THR A 14 8.04 9.20 11.77
CA THR A 14 7.06 9.49 12.83
C THR A 14 7.12 10.93 13.33
N TRP A 15 8.30 11.49 13.60
CA TRP A 15 8.43 12.86 14.14
C TRP A 15 7.88 13.97 13.25
N HIS A 16 7.74 13.75 11.94
CA HIS A 16 7.26 14.74 10.97
C HIS A 16 5.96 14.33 10.29
N ALA A 17 5.26 13.30 10.79
CA ALA A 17 3.97 12.91 10.23
C ALA A 17 2.88 13.95 10.57
N SER A 18 1.91 14.12 9.67
CA SER A 18 0.82 15.10 9.81
C SER A 18 -0.23 14.73 10.85
N GLY A 19 -0.19 13.51 11.38
CA GLY A 19 -1.07 13.07 12.48
C GLY A 19 -2.49 12.70 12.05
N LEU A 20 -2.77 12.53 10.76
CA LEU A 20 -4.11 12.22 10.26
C LEU A 20 -4.49 10.77 10.55
N ILE A 21 -5.62 10.55 11.23
CA ILE A 21 -6.14 9.23 11.56
C ILE A 21 -7.54 9.08 10.97
N GLY A 22 -7.61 8.44 9.81
CA GLY A 22 -8.88 8.08 9.17
C GLY A 22 -9.10 6.57 9.21
N VAL A 23 -10.31 6.14 9.55
CA VAL A 23 -10.68 4.73 9.67
C VAL A 23 -11.06 4.13 8.32
N PHE A 24 -11.70 4.91 7.45
CA PHE A 24 -12.10 4.40 6.13
C PHE A 24 -10.86 4.13 5.26
N LYS A 25 -10.77 2.93 4.68
CA LYS A 25 -9.68 2.49 3.80
C LYS A 25 -10.22 1.69 2.60
N PRO A 26 -9.42 1.51 1.52
CA PRO A 26 -9.87 0.80 0.32
C PRO A 26 -10.34 -0.65 0.56
N SER A 27 -9.86 -1.33 1.60
CA SER A 27 -10.25 -2.70 1.93
C SER A 27 -10.72 -2.85 3.38
N LEU A 28 -11.46 -3.93 3.63
CA LEU A 28 -11.93 -4.29 4.97
C LEU A 28 -10.77 -4.58 5.94
N SER A 29 -9.71 -5.24 5.48
CA SER A 29 -8.54 -5.56 6.31
C SER A 29 -7.84 -4.29 6.80
N GLN A 30 -7.65 -3.32 5.90
CA GLN A 30 -7.10 -2.01 6.29
C GLN A 30 -8.03 -1.26 7.25
N VAL A 31 -9.36 -1.32 7.03
CA VAL A 31 -10.34 -0.75 7.97
C VAL A 31 -10.22 -1.37 9.36
N LYS A 32 -10.18 -2.70 9.47
CA LYS A 32 -10.03 -3.41 10.77
C LYS A 32 -8.75 -3.01 11.50
N LEU A 33 -7.63 -2.87 10.79
CA LEU A 33 -6.35 -2.42 11.34
C LEU A 33 -6.43 -0.98 11.86
N THR A 34 -7.05 -0.07 11.11
CA THR A 34 -7.21 1.32 11.57
C THR A 34 -8.20 1.46 12.73
N LYS A 35 -9.31 0.71 12.75
CA LYS A 35 -10.23 0.65 13.91
C LYS A 35 -9.48 0.21 15.16
N SER A 36 -8.72 -0.89 15.07
CA SER A 36 -7.89 -1.39 16.17
C SER A 36 -6.85 -0.36 16.65
N SER A 37 -6.34 0.49 15.76
CA SER A 37 -5.40 1.55 16.12
C SER A 37 -6.08 2.66 16.92
N VAL A 38 -7.27 3.11 16.47
CA VAL A 38 -8.07 4.10 17.19
C VAL A 38 -8.47 3.59 18.58
N ASP A 39 -8.87 2.32 18.68
CA ASP A 39 -9.22 1.69 19.96
C ASP A 39 -8.04 1.68 20.92
N LEU A 40 -6.84 1.31 20.44
CA LEU A 40 -5.61 1.39 21.23
C LEU A 40 -5.32 2.82 21.71
N TYR A 41 -5.49 3.83 20.85
CA TYR A 41 -5.21 5.22 21.24
C TYR A 41 -6.19 5.71 22.30
N LYS A 42 -7.48 5.39 22.17
CA LYS A 42 -8.47 5.67 23.21
C LYS A 42 -8.15 4.94 24.53
N GLU A 43 -7.69 3.70 24.46
CA GLU A 43 -7.27 2.94 25.65
C GLU A 43 -6.09 3.60 26.36
N LEU A 44 -5.06 4.03 25.62
CA LEU A 44 -3.90 4.72 26.16
C LEU A 44 -4.29 6.05 26.81
N GLU A 45 -5.13 6.86 26.17
CA GLU A 45 -5.66 8.10 26.75
C GLU A 45 -6.43 7.84 28.06
N ASN A 46 -7.25 6.78 28.10
CA ASN A 46 -7.98 6.38 29.30
C ASN A 46 -7.06 5.95 30.46
N LYS A 47 -5.84 5.47 30.15
CA LYS A 47 -4.78 5.18 31.13
C LYS A 47 -3.98 6.43 31.54
N GLY A 48 -4.29 7.60 30.99
CA GLY A 48 -3.57 8.85 31.23
C GLY A 48 -2.29 8.99 30.40
N LEU A 49 -2.12 8.21 29.35
CA LEU A 49 -0.96 8.27 28.44
C LEU A 49 -1.35 9.02 27.17
N SER A 50 -0.76 10.20 26.97
CA SER A 50 -1.11 11.07 25.84
C SER A 50 -0.74 10.44 24.50
N THR A 51 -1.71 10.42 23.59
CA THR A 51 -1.55 10.08 22.17
C THR A 51 -1.85 11.28 21.27
N GLY A 52 -2.38 12.36 21.86
CA GLY A 52 -2.89 13.52 21.14
C GLY A 52 -4.17 13.22 20.36
N TRP A 53 -4.86 12.12 20.67
CA TRP A 53 -6.06 11.70 19.96
C TRP A 53 -7.17 12.74 20.12
N LYS A 54 -7.66 13.26 18.98
CA LYS A 54 -8.84 14.11 18.92
C LYS A 54 -9.76 13.64 17.82
N GLN A 55 -10.97 13.23 18.20
CA GLN A 55 -12.02 12.83 17.27
C GLN A 55 -12.72 14.06 16.69
N CYS A 56 -12.06 14.75 15.76
CA CYS A 56 -12.58 15.94 15.07
C CYS A 56 -13.36 15.59 13.78
N GLY A 57 -13.42 14.31 13.40
CA GLY A 57 -14.01 13.84 12.16
C GLY A 57 -13.19 14.21 10.92
N SER A 58 -13.61 13.68 9.77
CA SER A 58 -13.03 14.05 8.48
C SER A 58 -14.09 14.38 7.43
N LEU A 59 -13.83 15.45 6.69
CA LEU A 59 -14.65 15.95 5.61
C LEU A 59 -13.89 15.78 4.29
N ASN A 60 -14.37 14.87 3.45
CA ASN A 60 -13.82 14.65 2.12
C ASN A 60 -14.73 15.37 1.12
N ILE A 61 -14.17 16.19 0.23
CA ILE A 61 -14.97 16.99 -0.71
C ILE A 61 -14.83 16.50 -2.15
N ALA A 62 -15.89 16.69 -2.93
CA ALA A 62 -15.97 16.28 -4.32
C ALA A 62 -16.21 17.48 -5.23
N ARG A 63 -15.26 17.75 -6.13
CA ARG A 63 -15.41 18.75 -7.20
C ARG A 63 -16.08 18.16 -8.44
N THR A 64 -16.01 16.84 -8.59
CA THR A 64 -16.48 16.14 -9.79
C THR A 64 -17.60 15.14 -9.50
N LYS A 65 -18.39 14.80 -10.53
CA LYS A 65 -19.44 13.79 -10.43
C LYS A 65 -18.87 12.41 -10.15
N ASP A 66 -17.72 12.10 -10.74
CA ASP A 66 -17.02 10.83 -10.54
C ASP A 66 -16.52 10.68 -9.10
N ARG A 67 -16.01 11.75 -8.47
CA ARG A 67 -15.69 11.71 -7.04
C ARG A 67 -16.94 11.49 -6.17
N MET A 68 -18.08 12.08 -6.53
CA MET A 68 -19.34 11.79 -5.84
C MET A 68 -19.78 10.33 -6.00
N ILE A 69 -19.47 9.67 -7.13
CA ILE A 69 -19.69 8.22 -7.28
C ILE A 69 -18.79 7.44 -6.33
N VAL A 70 -17.51 7.81 -6.19
CA VAL A 70 -16.60 7.21 -5.20
C VAL A 70 -17.18 7.34 -3.79
N PHE A 71 -17.65 8.52 -3.38
CA PHE A 71 -18.24 8.73 -2.06
C PHE A 71 -19.53 7.94 -1.84
N LYS A 72 -20.39 7.81 -2.86
CA LYS A 72 -21.59 6.96 -2.78
C LYS A 72 -21.22 5.49 -2.61
N ARG A 73 -20.16 5.00 -3.29
CA ARG A 73 -19.64 3.65 -3.09
C ARG A 73 -19.08 3.46 -1.68
N MET A 74 -18.32 4.43 -1.17
CA MET A 74 -17.84 4.42 0.21
C MET A 74 -19.01 4.37 1.21
N LYS A 75 -20.06 5.19 1.03
CA LYS A 75 -21.26 5.16 1.86
C LYS A 75 -21.98 3.81 1.81
N ALA A 76 -22.06 3.16 0.64
CA ALA A 76 -22.64 1.83 0.52
C ALA A 76 -21.79 0.77 1.26
N GLN A 77 -20.47 0.82 1.13
CA GLN A 77 -19.55 -0.07 1.85
C GLN A 77 -19.59 0.16 3.37
N SER A 78 -19.76 1.41 3.80
CA SER A 78 -19.76 1.80 5.21
C SER A 78 -20.82 1.06 6.04
N VAL A 79 -21.95 0.68 5.42
CA VAL A 79 -23.00 -0.10 6.08
C VAL A 79 -22.50 -1.49 6.46
N SER A 80 -21.85 -2.21 5.54
CA SER A 80 -21.31 -3.54 5.81
C SER A 80 -20.09 -3.52 6.72
N TRP A 81 -19.38 -2.39 6.79
CA TRP A 81 -18.16 -2.25 7.59
C TRP A 81 -18.39 -1.55 8.92
N GLU A 82 -19.66 -1.19 9.22
CA GLU A 82 -20.07 -0.50 10.43
C GLU A 82 -19.24 0.78 10.66
N ILE A 83 -19.21 1.64 9.64
CA ILE A 83 -18.57 2.96 9.70
C ILE A 83 -19.64 4.02 9.45
N ASP A 84 -19.76 4.95 10.38
CA ASP A 84 -20.62 6.12 10.22
C ASP A 84 -20.07 7.01 9.12
N CYS A 85 -20.91 7.28 8.12
CA CYS A 85 -20.59 8.09 6.96
C CYS A 85 -21.84 8.84 6.52
N GLU A 86 -21.71 10.10 6.15
CA GLU A 86 -22.83 10.91 5.66
C GLU A 86 -22.45 11.60 4.36
N ILE A 87 -23.31 11.52 3.35
CA ILE A 87 -23.16 12.31 2.13
C ILE A 87 -23.72 13.69 2.41
N LEU A 88 -22.92 14.72 2.15
CA LEU A 88 -23.25 16.11 2.43
C LEU A 88 -23.46 16.91 1.14
N THR A 89 -24.36 17.88 1.21
CA THR A 89 -24.46 19.00 0.26
C THR A 89 -23.29 19.97 0.42
N PRO A 90 -23.02 20.86 -0.56
CA PRO A 90 -22.02 21.92 -0.42
C PRO A 90 -22.23 22.79 0.83
N GLU A 91 -23.47 23.18 1.12
CA GLU A 91 -23.83 24.02 2.27
C GLU A 91 -23.50 23.31 3.58
N GLN A 92 -23.86 22.03 3.71
CA GLN A 92 -23.49 21.21 4.86
C GLN A 92 -21.98 21.05 5.00
N CYS A 93 -21.22 21.00 3.90
CA CYS A 93 -19.75 20.99 3.97
C CYS A 93 -19.22 22.31 4.56
N LYS A 94 -19.81 23.45 4.19
CA LYS A 94 -19.47 24.77 4.74
C LYS A 94 -19.83 24.91 6.22
N GLU A 95 -20.94 24.30 6.65
CA GLU A 95 -21.31 24.22 8.06
C GLU A 95 -20.28 23.42 8.88
N LYS A 96 -19.76 22.31 8.34
CA LYS A 96 -18.70 21.51 8.98
C LYS A 96 -17.35 22.23 9.01
N CYS A 97 -17.02 23.00 7.97
CA CYS A 97 -15.77 23.75 7.90
C CYS A 97 -16.00 25.11 7.22
N SER A 98 -16.11 26.16 8.04
CA SER A 98 -16.39 27.52 7.59
C SER A 98 -15.28 28.14 6.72
N LEU A 99 -14.08 27.56 6.73
CA LEU A 99 -12.94 28.02 5.93
C LEU A 99 -13.08 27.71 4.43
N LEU A 100 -13.96 26.77 4.06
CA LEU A 100 -14.05 26.27 2.70
C LEU A 100 -14.70 27.28 1.75
N ARG A 101 -14.10 27.50 0.58
CA ARG A 101 -14.86 27.87 -0.62
C ARG A 101 -15.68 26.66 -1.06
N ILE A 102 -16.90 26.81 -1.54
CA ILE A 102 -17.80 25.68 -1.87
C ILE A 102 -18.59 25.86 -3.18
N ASP A 103 -18.38 26.97 -3.88
CA ASP A 103 -19.07 27.32 -5.13
C ASP A 103 -18.78 26.34 -6.29
N ASP A 104 -17.68 25.60 -6.20
CA ASP A 104 -17.21 24.65 -7.23
C ASP A 104 -17.29 23.18 -6.81
N ILE A 105 -17.93 22.85 -5.68
CA ILE A 105 -18.10 21.45 -5.24
C ILE A 105 -19.51 20.94 -5.50
N ILE A 106 -19.61 19.64 -5.73
CA ILE A 106 -20.88 18.93 -5.89
C ILE A 106 -21.42 18.48 -4.53
N GLY A 107 -20.52 18.22 -3.57
CA GLY A 107 -20.86 17.78 -2.23
C GLY A 107 -19.64 17.20 -1.50
N GLY A 108 -19.91 16.41 -0.46
CA GLY A 108 -18.86 15.79 0.35
C GLY A 108 -19.28 14.49 1.03
N LEU A 109 -18.32 13.88 1.72
CA LEU A 109 -18.47 12.71 2.58
C LEU A 109 -17.90 13.03 3.95
N TRP A 110 -18.77 13.02 4.96
CA TRP A 110 -18.44 13.24 6.36
C TRP A 110 -18.26 11.92 7.09
N ILE A 111 -17.18 11.80 7.87
CA ILE A 111 -16.84 10.62 8.65
C ILE A 111 -16.54 11.07 10.10
N PRO A 112 -17.52 11.04 11.02
CA PRO A 112 -17.37 11.58 12.38
C PRO A 112 -16.44 10.76 13.27
N GLY A 113 -16.21 9.49 12.95
CA GLY A 113 -15.30 8.60 13.70
C GLY A 113 -13.82 8.90 13.49
N ASP A 114 -13.48 9.66 12.45
CA ASP A 114 -12.11 10.03 12.11
C ASP A 114 -11.55 11.11 13.05
N GLY A 115 -10.25 11.33 12.97
CA GLY A 115 -9.61 12.36 13.76
C GLY A 115 -8.13 12.53 13.45
N VAL A 116 -7.42 12.93 14.50
CA VAL A 116 -6.01 13.29 14.48
C VAL A 116 -5.34 12.76 15.74
N GLY A 117 -4.03 12.55 15.67
CA GLY A 117 -3.19 12.18 16.81
C GLY A 117 -1.84 12.88 16.72
N ASP A 118 -1.08 12.90 17.81
CA ASP A 118 0.32 13.30 17.82
C ASP A 118 1.19 12.04 17.65
N PRO A 119 1.87 11.87 16.49
CA PRO A 119 2.64 10.67 16.23
C PRO A 119 3.78 10.44 17.23
N TYR A 120 4.37 11.52 17.75
CA TYR A 120 5.49 11.43 18.67
C TYR A 120 5.00 11.04 20.07
N GLU A 121 3.94 11.69 20.57
CA GLU A 121 3.34 11.33 21.86
C GLU A 121 2.81 9.89 21.83
N THR A 122 2.11 9.50 20.76
CA THR A 122 1.64 8.12 20.56
C THR A 122 2.79 7.11 20.64
N CYS A 123 3.90 7.39 19.94
CA CYS A 123 5.09 6.52 19.95
C CYS A 123 5.69 6.38 21.35
N LEU A 124 5.84 7.50 22.07
CA LEU A 124 6.37 7.51 23.44
C LEU A 124 5.46 6.76 24.42
N SER A 125 4.14 6.94 24.32
CA SER A 125 3.16 6.26 25.17
C SER A 125 3.19 4.75 24.98
N ILE A 126 3.22 4.28 23.72
CA ILE A 126 3.36 2.84 23.41
C ILE A 126 4.67 2.28 23.97
N ILE A 127 5.78 3.00 23.81
CA ILE A 127 7.10 2.54 24.29
C ILE A 127 7.17 2.53 25.81
N SER A 128 6.56 3.50 26.48
CA SER A 128 6.47 3.55 27.94
C SER A 128 5.76 2.30 28.45
N GLU A 129 4.60 1.97 27.88
CA GLU A 129 3.85 0.77 28.26
C GLU A 129 4.61 -0.52 27.95
N ALA A 130 5.25 -0.61 26.78
CA ALA A 130 6.06 -1.75 26.42
C ALA A 130 7.19 -1.98 27.44
N LYS A 131 7.87 -0.91 27.88
CA LYS A 131 8.90 -0.99 28.94
C LYS A 131 8.32 -1.41 30.28
N ASN A 132 7.15 -0.90 30.67
CA ASN A 132 6.43 -1.33 31.87
C ASN A 132 6.08 -2.83 31.84
N MET A 133 5.85 -3.38 30.65
CA MET A 133 5.62 -4.81 30.40
C MET A 133 6.91 -5.63 30.24
N GLY A 134 8.09 -5.03 30.44
CA GLY A 134 9.38 -5.72 30.42
C GLY A 134 10.12 -5.72 29.08
N VAL A 135 9.62 -5.01 28.05
CA VAL A 135 10.31 -4.87 26.77
C VAL A 135 11.58 -4.03 26.93
N ARG A 136 12.70 -4.54 26.42
CA ARG A 136 13.97 -3.81 26.36
C ARG A 136 14.03 -2.99 25.08
N VAL A 137 14.35 -1.70 25.20
CA VAL A 137 14.55 -0.80 24.06
C VAL A 137 15.98 -0.31 24.04
N ILE A 138 16.68 -0.54 22.92
CA ILE A 138 18.09 -0.20 22.74
C ILE A 138 18.21 0.72 21.54
N GLU A 139 18.47 2.00 21.78
CA GLU A 139 18.76 3.00 20.74
C GLU A 139 20.26 2.99 20.41
N GLY A 140 20.66 3.59 19.28
CA GLY A 140 22.07 3.58 18.90
C GLY A 140 22.58 2.22 18.40
N CYS A 141 21.70 1.23 18.26
CA CYS A 141 21.99 -0.15 17.92
C CYS A 141 21.60 -0.44 16.47
N GLY A 142 22.55 -0.33 15.55
CA GLY A 142 22.29 -0.55 14.13
C GLY A 142 22.49 -2.01 13.73
N VAL A 143 21.53 -2.55 12.98
CA VAL A 143 21.59 -3.91 12.42
C VAL A 143 22.67 -3.96 11.34
N LYS A 144 23.52 -5.00 11.41
CA LYS A 144 24.56 -5.29 10.41
C LYS A 144 24.24 -6.53 9.58
N LYS A 145 23.69 -7.56 10.22
CA LYS A 145 23.34 -8.83 9.58
C LYS A 145 22.21 -9.52 10.35
N ILE A 146 21.30 -10.17 9.62
CA ILE A 146 20.32 -11.10 10.18
C ILE A 146 20.82 -12.51 9.86
N ASP A 147 21.06 -13.30 10.90
CA ASP A 147 21.53 -14.67 10.80
C ASP A 147 20.35 -15.66 10.82
N GLN A 148 20.56 -16.78 10.13
CA GLN A 148 19.60 -17.86 10.02
C GLN A 148 20.28 -19.23 10.07
N ILE A 149 19.54 -20.22 10.56
CA ILE A 149 19.86 -21.65 10.49
C ILE A 149 18.67 -22.32 9.80
N ASP A 150 18.91 -23.14 8.78
CA ASP A 150 17.87 -23.85 8.02
C ASP A 150 16.72 -22.95 7.54
N LYS A 151 17.09 -21.77 7.01
CA LYS A 151 16.20 -20.70 6.56
C LYS A 151 15.22 -20.24 7.64
N ARG A 152 15.65 -20.23 8.89
CA ARG A 152 14.90 -19.69 10.03
C ARG A 152 15.78 -18.72 10.80
N VAL A 153 15.24 -17.58 11.20
CA VAL A 153 15.95 -16.58 12.01
C VAL A 153 16.58 -17.24 13.25
N SER A 154 17.85 -16.93 13.51
CA SER A 154 18.59 -17.42 14.69
C SER A 154 19.20 -16.28 15.52
N GLY A 155 19.34 -15.09 14.94
CA GLY A 155 19.87 -13.93 15.65
C GLY A 155 20.22 -12.76 14.73
N VAL A 156 20.73 -11.70 15.34
CA VAL A 156 21.06 -10.44 14.66
C VAL A 156 22.42 -9.95 15.13
N ASP A 157 23.34 -9.73 14.19
CA ASP A 157 24.57 -8.99 14.45
C ASP A 157 24.30 -7.48 14.37
N THR A 158 24.75 -6.75 15.39
CA THR A 158 24.50 -5.31 15.55
C THR A 158 25.78 -4.53 15.80
N SER A 159 25.68 -3.21 15.83
CA SER A 159 26.78 -2.33 16.25
C SER A 159 27.19 -2.50 17.72
N LEU A 160 26.33 -3.06 18.57
CA LEU A 160 26.57 -3.19 20.02
C LEU A 160 26.77 -4.64 20.49
N GLY A 161 26.82 -5.60 19.56
CA GLY A 161 27.00 -7.02 19.85
C GLY A 161 25.95 -7.88 19.18
N TYR A 162 26.05 -9.19 19.40
CA TYR A 162 25.15 -10.17 18.82
C TYR A 162 23.94 -10.42 19.73
N ILE A 163 22.74 -10.50 19.14
CA ILE A 163 21.48 -10.78 19.85
C ILE A 163 20.90 -12.09 19.30
N ASN A 164 20.79 -13.11 20.16
CA ASN A 164 20.04 -14.32 19.83
C ASN A 164 18.54 -14.02 19.82
N CYS A 165 17.83 -14.43 18.77
CA CYS A 165 16.37 -14.30 18.69
C CYS A 165 15.76 -15.36 17.78
N GLU A 166 14.54 -15.79 18.09
CA GLU A 166 13.77 -16.74 17.27
C GLU A 166 12.98 -16.05 16.17
N TYR A 167 12.59 -14.79 16.38
CA TYR A 167 11.82 -13.97 15.45
C TYR A 167 12.50 -12.62 15.23
N PHE A 168 12.44 -12.13 13.99
CA PHE A 168 12.89 -10.79 13.62
C PHE A 168 11.78 -10.07 12.87
N VAL A 169 11.42 -8.86 13.32
CA VAL A 169 10.40 -8.04 12.66
C VAL A 169 11.05 -6.79 12.08
N ASN A 170 11.04 -6.66 10.76
CA ASN A 170 11.54 -5.50 10.05
C ASN A 170 10.50 -4.38 10.02
N CYS A 171 10.60 -3.49 11.00
CA CYS A 171 9.83 -2.24 11.11
C CYS A 171 10.62 -1.01 10.65
N GLY A 172 11.59 -1.19 9.74
CA GLY A 172 12.59 -0.17 9.40
C GLY A 172 12.10 1.01 8.56
N GLY A 173 10.80 1.23 8.38
CA GLY A 173 10.27 2.32 7.55
C GLY A 173 10.92 2.37 6.15
N PHE A 174 11.44 3.52 5.73
CA PHE A 174 12.16 3.67 4.46
C PHE A 174 13.52 2.93 4.40
N TRP A 175 14.06 2.45 5.54
CA TRP A 175 15.22 1.57 5.58
C TRP A 175 14.88 0.09 5.41
N ALA A 176 13.60 -0.30 5.48
CA ALA A 176 13.22 -1.70 5.55
C ALA A 176 13.72 -2.51 4.34
N ARG A 177 13.78 -1.89 3.14
CA ARG A 177 14.42 -2.49 1.96
C ARG A 177 15.90 -2.78 2.20
N GLY A 178 16.65 -1.83 2.74
CA GLY A 178 18.07 -1.98 3.04
C GLY A 178 18.31 -3.03 4.12
N ILE A 179 17.46 -3.11 5.14
CA ILE A 179 17.52 -4.14 6.19
C ILE A 179 17.26 -5.53 5.62
N GLY A 180 16.33 -5.68 4.68
CA GLY A 180 16.11 -6.94 3.96
C GLY A 180 17.33 -7.42 3.17
N GLN A 181 18.24 -6.51 2.79
CA GLN A 181 19.50 -6.84 2.12
C GLN A 181 20.63 -7.24 3.08
N LEU A 182 20.36 -7.28 4.39
CA LEU A 182 21.32 -7.70 5.41
C LEU A 182 21.17 -9.18 5.81
N SER A 183 20.38 -9.96 5.05
CA SER A 183 20.19 -11.39 5.25
C SER A 183 20.64 -12.19 4.01
N GLU A 184 20.95 -13.47 4.20
CA GLU A 184 21.22 -14.41 3.10
C GLU A 184 20.30 -15.64 3.24
N PRO A 185 19.36 -15.88 2.31
CA PRO A 185 19.06 -15.05 1.13
C PRO A 185 18.52 -13.65 1.48
N ASN A 186 18.64 -12.71 0.55
CA ASN A 186 18.08 -11.37 0.70
C ASN A 186 16.55 -11.43 0.83
N VAL A 187 15.99 -10.79 1.85
CA VAL A 187 14.55 -10.61 2.00
C VAL A 187 14.07 -9.43 1.14
N LYS A 188 13.06 -9.66 0.31
CA LYS A 188 12.46 -8.58 -0.50
C LYS A 188 11.50 -7.72 0.33
N VAL A 189 11.81 -6.43 0.43
CA VAL A 189 10.90 -5.42 1.00
C VAL A 189 10.83 -4.25 0.02
N PRO A 190 9.94 -4.32 -0.99
CA PRO A 190 9.91 -3.35 -2.08
C PRO A 190 9.34 -2.01 -1.60
N LEU A 191 10.23 -1.14 -1.13
CA LEU A 191 9.92 0.22 -0.69
C LEU A 191 10.94 1.20 -1.25
N HIS A 192 10.46 2.41 -1.54
CA HIS A 192 11.30 3.55 -1.89
C HIS A 192 10.83 4.80 -1.16
N ALA A 193 11.79 5.62 -0.74
CA ALA A 193 11.50 6.91 -0.12
C ALA A 193 11.04 7.92 -1.18
N VAL A 194 10.08 8.76 -0.83
CA VAL A 194 9.52 9.83 -1.66
C VAL A 194 9.48 11.09 -0.81
N GLU A 195 9.77 12.23 -1.42
CA GLU A 195 9.57 13.54 -0.78
C GLU A 195 8.07 13.75 -0.52
N HIS A 196 7.70 14.21 0.68
CA HIS A 196 6.33 14.52 1.06
C HIS A 196 6.25 15.90 1.70
N TYR A 197 5.32 16.72 1.22
CA TYR A 197 5.28 18.14 1.53
C TYR A 197 4.04 18.54 2.31
N TYR A 198 4.26 19.40 3.30
CA TYR A 198 3.20 20.10 4.01
C TYR A 198 3.76 21.38 4.66
N LEU A 199 2.92 22.39 4.79
CA LEU A 199 3.25 23.65 5.45
C LEU A 199 2.64 23.74 6.85
N HIS A 200 3.23 24.62 7.65
CA HIS A 200 2.62 25.14 8.86
C HIS A 200 2.40 26.64 8.73
N THR A 201 1.24 27.10 9.18
CA THR A 201 1.05 28.53 9.46
C THR A 201 1.55 28.88 10.86
N LYS A 202 1.70 30.18 11.13
CA LYS A 202 1.64 30.72 12.49
C LYS A 202 0.22 30.56 13.07
N PRO A 203 0.03 30.70 14.39
CA PRO A 203 -1.30 30.60 14.99
C PRO A 203 -2.30 31.56 14.34
N ILE A 204 -3.48 31.04 13.99
CA ILE A 204 -4.59 31.78 13.39
C ILE A 204 -5.62 32.07 14.50
N PRO A 205 -5.92 33.34 14.81
CA PRO A 205 -6.89 33.69 15.84
C PRO A 205 -8.28 33.10 15.57
N GLY A 206 -8.89 32.50 16.59
CA GLY A 206 -10.26 31.95 16.52
C GLY A 206 -10.38 30.63 15.75
N LEU A 207 -9.27 29.97 15.39
CA LEU A 207 -9.30 28.65 14.77
C LEU A 207 -9.86 27.61 15.75
N ASP A 208 -10.92 26.91 15.34
CA ASP A 208 -11.55 25.87 16.16
C ASP A 208 -10.58 24.69 16.39
N PRO A 209 -10.24 24.33 17.64
CA PRO A 209 -9.41 23.18 17.96
C PRO A 209 -9.97 21.82 17.52
N LEU A 210 -11.27 21.76 17.20
CA LEU A 210 -11.96 20.58 16.66
C LEU A 210 -12.34 20.74 15.18
N LEU A 211 -11.73 21.70 14.47
CA LEU A 211 -11.88 21.80 13.03
C LEU A 211 -11.59 20.43 12.39
N PRO A 212 -12.50 19.89 11.56
CA PRO A 212 -12.31 18.58 10.98
C PRO A 212 -11.09 18.53 10.08
N VAL A 213 -10.56 17.32 9.90
CA VAL A 213 -9.60 17.07 8.81
C VAL A 213 -10.34 17.24 7.49
N VAL A 214 -9.91 18.17 6.65
CA VAL A 214 -10.47 18.32 5.30
C VAL A 214 -9.56 17.67 4.28
N ARG A 215 -10.15 16.94 3.34
CA ARG A 215 -9.45 16.38 2.17
C ARG A 215 -10.14 16.81 0.88
N ASP A 216 -9.42 17.53 0.05
CA ASP A 216 -9.81 17.85 -1.32
C ASP A 216 -9.01 16.95 -2.26
N GLN A 217 -9.53 15.75 -2.49
CA GLN A 217 -8.83 14.73 -3.28
C GLN A 217 -8.68 15.16 -4.74
N ASP A 218 -9.67 15.86 -5.29
CA ASP A 218 -9.62 16.38 -6.66
C ASP A 218 -8.62 17.54 -6.80
N GLY A 219 -8.34 18.25 -5.70
CA GLY A 219 -7.28 19.25 -5.60
C GLY A 219 -5.96 18.71 -5.02
N HIS A 220 -5.82 17.40 -4.83
CA HIS A 220 -4.62 16.77 -4.29
C HIS A 220 -4.18 17.20 -2.87
N ILE A 221 -5.03 17.85 -2.08
CA ILE A 221 -4.65 18.48 -0.80
C ILE A 221 -5.43 17.96 0.41
N TYR A 222 -4.86 18.18 1.59
CA TYR A 222 -5.52 18.06 2.88
C TYR A 222 -5.10 19.20 3.82
N PHE A 223 -5.90 19.45 4.84
CA PHE A 223 -5.48 20.30 5.96
C PHE A 223 -6.17 19.91 7.27
N ARG A 224 -5.56 20.32 8.38
CA ARG A 224 -6.11 20.19 9.74
C ARG A 224 -5.74 21.39 10.60
N GLU A 225 -6.49 21.60 11.67
CA GLU A 225 -6.00 22.38 12.82
C GLU A 225 -4.82 21.67 13.47
N ASN A 226 -3.83 22.41 13.98
CA ASN A 226 -2.73 21.89 14.79
C ASN A 226 -2.23 22.93 15.80
N LYS A 227 -2.73 22.89 17.04
CA LYS A 227 -2.32 23.77 18.15
C LYS A 227 -2.51 25.26 17.78
N GLY A 228 -3.68 25.59 17.26
CA GLY A 228 -4.07 26.93 16.78
C GLY A 228 -3.50 27.31 15.42
N ARG A 229 -2.78 26.43 14.74
CA ARG A 229 -2.21 26.65 13.40
C ARG A 229 -2.96 25.81 12.37
N LEU A 230 -2.79 26.10 11.08
CA LEU A 230 -3.12 25.14 10.03
C LEU A 230 -1.88 24.34 9.66
N LEU A 231 -2.03 23.02 9.58
CA LEU A 231 -1.12 22.11 8.91
C LEU A 231 -1.80 21.69 7.60
N ALA A 232 -1.16 21.99 6.47
CA ALA A 232 -1.75 21.76 5.15
C ALA A 232 -0.73 21.14 4.20
N GLY A 233 -1.10 20.11 3.45
CA GLY A 233 -0.21 19.41 2.54
C GLY A 233 -0.99 18.66 1.48
N GLY A 234 -0.35 17.73 0.79
CA GLY A 234 -1.02 17.01 -0.29
C GLY A 234 -0.15 15.91 -0.90
N PHE A 235 -0.62 15.36 -2.01
CA PHE A 235 0.12 14.38 -2.81
C PHE A 235 0.14 14.86 -4.25
N GLU A 236 1.28 15.36 -4.69
CA GLU A 236 1.50 15.83 -6.04
C GLU A 236 1.18 14.70 -7.05
N PRO A 237 0.54 15.01 -8.19
CA PRO A 237 0.26 14.01 -9.23
C PRO A 237 1.51 13.26 -9.70
N ILE A 238 2.64 13.98 -9.74
CA ILE A 238 3.96 13.42 -10.04
C ILE A 238 4.84 13.66 -8.83
N ALA A 239 5.11 12.59 -8.08
CA ALA A 239 5.90 12.64 -6.86
C ALA A 239 7.40 12.57 -7.16
N LYS A 240 8.20 13.10 -6.23
CA LYS A 240 9.66 13.14 -6.33
C LYS A 240 10.30 12.05 -5.48
N PRO A 241 11.02 11.09 -6.07
CA PRO A 241 11.73 10.07 -5.30
C PRO A 241 12.84 10.71 -4.44
N ALA A 242 12.93 10.32 -3.17
CA ALA A 242 14.01 10.75 -2.28
C ALA A 242 15.17 9.74 -2.31
N TYR A 243 16.37 10.20 -1.97
CA TYR A 243 17.58 9.36 -1.87
C TYR A 243 17.84 8.52 -3.12
N GLU A 244 17.71 9.13 -4.31
CA GLU A 244 17.86 8.42 -5.58
C GLU A 244 19.23 7.77 -5.78
N ASP A 245 20.27 8.21 -5.05
CA ASP A 245 21.61 7.62 -5.01
C ASP A 245 21.72 6.39 -4.08
N GLY A 246 20.65 6.08 -3.34
CA GLY A 246 20.49 4.94 -2.45
C GLY A 246 21.14 5.13 -1.09
N LYS A 247 21.63 6.34 -0.78
CA LYS A 247 22.24 6.66 0.50
C LYS A 247 21.23 7.40 1.37
N ILE A 248 20.77 6.72 2.40
CA ILE A 248 19.86 7.31 3.39
C ILE A 248 20.71 7.81 4.57
N PRO A 249 20.68 9.12 4.90
CA PRO A 249 21.46 9.68 6.00
C PRO A 249 21.11 9.02 7.36
N ALA A 250 22.12 8.77 8.17
CA ALA A 250 21.96 8.16 9.50
C ALA A 250 21.47 9.16 10.56
N SER A 251 21.79 10.45 10.42
CA SER A 251 21.32 11.51 11.32
C SER A 251 19.91 11.97 10.96
N SER A 252 19.04 12.15 11.96
CA SER A 252 17.69 12.70 11.76
C SER A 252 17.71 14.11 11.16
N LYS A 253 18.71 14.94 11.55
CA LYS A 253 18.86 16.30 11.05
C LYS A 253 19.15 16.32 9.54
N ASP A 254 19.96 15.38 9.08
CA ASP A 254 20.38 15.28 7.68
C ASP A 254 19.31 14.60 6.80
N ARG A 255 18.25 14.06 7.41
CA ARG A 255 17.08 13.49 6.71
C ARG A 255 15.96 14.49 6.46
N ALA A 256 16.01 15.69 7.07
CA ALA A 256 15.12 16.77 6.70
C ALA A 256 15.53 17.25 5.30
N LEU A 257 14.64 17.05 4.33
CA LEU A 257 14.91 17.43 2.94
C LEU A 257 14.69 18.93 2.78
N PRO A 258 15.39 19.59 1.84
CA PRO A 258 15.23 21.02 1.61
C PRO A 258 13.80 21.35 1.17
N GLU A 259 13.35 22.56 1.49
CA GLU A 259 12.12 23.10 0.93
C GLU A 259 12.20 23.15 -0.60
N ASP A 260 11.09 22.82 -1.28
CA ASP A 260 10.95 22.87 -2.74
C ASP A 260 9.61 23.52 -3.08
N TRP A 261 9.63 24.86 -3.15
CA TRP A 261 8.43 25.66 -3.38
C TRP A 261 7.86 25.48 -4.79
N ASP A 262 8.71 25.23 -5.78
CA ASP A 262 8.30 25.00 -7.16
C ASP A 262 7.55 23.67 -7.28
N HIS A 263 8.04 22.61 -6.61
CA HIS A 263 7.32 21.35 -6.55
C HIS A 263 6.00 21.46 -5.76
N PHE A 264 6.01 22.17 -4.62
CA PHE A 264 4.83 22.36 -3.79
C PHE A 264 3.77 23.29 -4.42
N HIS A 265 4.14 24.08 -5.44
CA HIS A 265 3.30 25.11 -6.04
C HIS A 265 1.91 24.59 -6.45
N VAL A 266 1.86 23.40 -7.07
CA VAL A 266 0.59 22.78 -7.51
C VAL A 266 -0.36 22.50 -6.35
N LEU A 267 0.16 22.21 -5.15
CA LEU A 267 -0.64 22.01 -3.95
C LEU A 267 -1.03 23.35 -3.32
N MET A 268 -0.11 24.32 -3.32
CA MET A 268 -0.36 25.67 -2.80
C MET A 268 -1.51 26.36 -3.54
N GLU A 269 -1.55 26.28 -4.87
CA GLU A 269 -2.65 26.84 -5.66
C GLU A 269 -4.00 26.25 -5.25
N GLN A 270 -4.04 24.93 -5.03
CA GLN A 270 -5.26 24.23 -4.61
C GLN A 270 -5.66 24.58 -3.17
N LEU A 271 -4.69 24.79 -2.28
CA LEU A 271 -4.93 25.23 -0.91
C LEU A 271 -5.52 26.63 -0.86
N LEU A 272 -4.95 27.58 -1.60
CA LEU A 272 -5.46 28.95 -1.68
C LEU A 272 -6.84 29.01 -2.35
N HIS A 273 -7.07 28.16 -3.35
CA HIS A 273 -8.36 28.01 -4.01
C HIS A 273 -9.42 27.50 -3.03
N ARG A 274 -9.14 26.42 -2.29
CA ARG A 274 -10.10 25.79 -1.37
C ARG A 274 -10.30 26.59 -0.09
N VAL A 275 -9.26 27.26 0.40
CA VAL A 275 -9.27 28.07 1.64
C VAL A 275 -8.75 29.48 1.35
N PRO A 276 -9.56 30.39 0.79
CA PRO A 276 -9.11 31.73 0.40
C PRO A 276 -8.51 32.54 1.55
N SER A 277 -8.98 32.34 2.79
CA SER A 277 -8.44 32.99 3.98
C SER A 277 -6.98 32.62 4.27
N LEU A 278 -6.48 31.50 3.72
CA LEU A 278 -5.07 31.11 3.84
C LEU A 278 -4.13 32.12 3.17
N GLY A 279 -4.59 32.87 2.16
CA GLY A 279 -3.79 33.92 1.52
C GLY A 279 -3.42 35.08 2.46
N ASN A 280 -4.12 35.23 3.59
CA ASN A 280 -3.81 36.22 4.62
C ASN A 280 -3.03 35.62 5.80
N ALA A 281 -2.84 34.30 5.84
CA ALA A 281 -2.14 33.63 6.93
C ALA A 281 -0.63 33.85 6.81
N VAL A 282 0.03 34.01 7.95
CA VAL A 282 1.50 34.06 7.99
C VAL A 282 2.04 32.64 7.98
N LEU A 283 2.84 32.31 6.98
CA LEU A 283 3.56 31.05 6.91
C LEU A 283 4.62 30.97 8.03
N ASP A 284 4.74 29.80 8.65
CA ASP A 284 5.83 29.48 9.57
C ASP A 284 6.98 28.77 8.84
N ARG A 285 6.66 27.69 8.12
CA ARG A 285 7.63 26.88 7.36
C ARG A 285 6.96 25.98 6.33
N LEU A 286 7.72 25.56 5.32
CA LEU A 286 7.41 24.39 4.50
C LEU A 286 8.23 23.20 5.01
N CYS A 287 7.60 22.05 5.14
CA CYS A 287 8.26 20.81 5.55
C CYS A 287 8.34 19.87 4.35
N ASN A 288 9.51 19.25 4.19
CA ASN A 288 9.76 18.20 3.23
C ASN A 288 10.39 17.00 3.97
N GLY A 289 9.65 15.91 4.05
CA GLY A 289 10.04 14.70 4.77
C GLY A 289 10.00 13.46 3.87
N PRO A 290 10.94 12.52 4.03
CA PRO A 290 10.93 11.29 3.24
C PRO A 290 9.88 10.31 3.76
N GLU A 291 9.02 9.80 2.90
CA GLU A 291 8.00 8.80 3.21
C GLU A 291 8.17 7.54 2.35
N ALA A 292 7.91 6.36 2.92
CA ALA A 292 8.15 5.09 2.22
C ALA A 292 6.89 4.59 1.51
N PHE A 293 6.97 4.45 0.19
CA PHE A 293 5.89 3.89 -0.63
C PHE A 293 6.27 2.54 -1.22
N SER A 294 5.31 1.63 -1.17
CA SER A 294 5.33 0.36 -1.90
C SER A 294 4.85 0.55 -3.34
N PRO A 295 5.14 -0.39 -4.25
CA PRO A 295 4.73 -0.31 -5.65
C PRO A 295 3.23 -0.18 -5.89
N ASP A 296 2.40 -0.62 -4.94
CA ASP A 296 0.95 -0.66 -5.06
C ASP A 296 0.25 0.30 -4.08
N CYS A 297 1.01 1.17 -3.41
CA CYS A 297 0.51 2.06 -2.36
C CYS A 297 -0.11 1.33 -1.16
N LYS A 298 0.13 0.03 -0.94
CA LYS A 298 -0.39 -0.71 0.22
C LYS A 298 0.69 -1.00 1.25
N TRP A 299 0.30 -1.28 2.49
CA TRP A 299 1.23 -1.65 3.54
C TRP A 299 1.89 -3.01 3.24
N ILE A 300 3.04 -3.27 3.84
CA ILE A 300 3.77 -4.53 3.70
C ILE A 300 3.85 -5.15 5.09
N VAL A 301 3.05 -6.20 5.32
CA VAL A 301 2.90 -6.88 6.60
C VAL A 301 3.09 -8.39 6.39
N GLY A 302 3.61 -9.12 7.37
CA GLY A 302 3.59 -10.59 7.39
C GLY A 302 4.96 -11.25 7.26
N GLU A 303 4.97 -12.58 7.36
CA GLU A 303 6.16 -13.43 7.30
C GLU A 303 6.71 -13.52 5.87
N THR A 304 8.03 -13.51 5.74
CA THR A 304 8.70 -13.52 4.44
C THR A 304 8.88 -14.97 3.95
N PRO A 305 8.68 -15.23 2.65
CA PRO A 305 8.90 -16.57 2.10
C PRO A 305 10.38 -16.96 2.01
N GLU A 306 11.30 -16.00 2.09
CA GLU A 306 12.74 -16.24 2.03
C GLU A 306 13.31 -16.86 3.30
N ILE A 307 12.87 -16.38 4.48
CA ILE A 307 13.39 -16.79 5.79
C ILE A 307 12.22 -16.88 6.77
N ARG A 308 12.03 -18.08 7.36
CA ARG A 308 11.04 -18.34 8.41
C ARG A 308 11.36 -17.50 9.66
N ASN A 309 10.31 -17.05 10.33
CA ASN A 309 10.31 -16.13 11.46
C ASN A 309 10.92 -14.75 11.17
N TYR A 310 11.17 -14.41 9.90
CA TYR A 310 11.42 -13.03 9.48
C TYR A 310 10.09 -12.43 9.05
N LEU A 311 9.61 -11.43 9.78
CA LEU A 311 8.40 -10.68 9.46
C LEU A 311 8.73 -9.27 8.99
N VAL A 312 7.83 -8.68 8.22
CA VAL A 312 7.89 -7.28 7.81
C VAL A 312 6.65 -6.57 8.34
N ALA A 313 6.83 -5.34 8.84
CA ALA A 313 5.74 -4.43 9.14
C ALA A 313 6.20 -3.02 8.74
N ALA A 314 6.05 -2.70 7.45
CA ALA A 314 6.61 -1.51 6.84
C ALA A 314 5.70 -0.95 5.72
N GLY A 315 6.14 0.16 5.10
CA GLY A 315 5.41 0.74 3.97
C GLY A 315 4.09 1.40 4.35
N MET A 316 3.96 1.90 5.59
CA MET A 316 2.72 2.54 6.02
C MET A 316 2.49 3.94 5.42
N LYS A 317 3.44 4.45 4.63
CA LYS A 317 3.38 5.75 3.96
C LYS A 317 3.11 6.88 4.98
N THR A 318 2.57 8.00 4.49
CA THR A 318 2.08 9.16 5.27
C THR A 318 0.89 8.88 6.20
N ILE A 319 0.37 7.65 6.23
CA ILE A 319 -0.78 7.24 7.07
C ILE A 319 -0.38 6.26 8.17
N GLY A 320 0.92 6.19 8.53
CA GLY A 320 1.45 5.25 9.51
C GLY A 320 0.78 5.30 10.87
N ILE A 321 0.53 6.50 11.41
CA ILE A 321 -0.20 6.66 12.68
C ILE A 321 -1.62 6.12 12.61
N ALA A 322 -2.28 6.12 11.44
CA ALA A 322 -3.65 5.62 11.36
C ALA A 322 -3.74 4.10 11.56
N ALA A 323 -2.64 3.37 11.37
CA ALA A 323 -2.63 1.91 11.32
C ALA A 323 -1.62 1.23 12.27
N ALA A 324 -0.78 2.02 12.97
CA ALA A 324 0.34 1.47 13.74
C ALA A 324 -0.10 0.47 14.81
N GLY A 325 -1.18 0.77 15.55
CA GLY A 325 -1.69 -0.12 16.59
C GLY A 325 -2.21 -1.44 16.03
N GLY A 326 -3.01 -1.38 14.95
CA GLY A 326 -3.59 -2.56 14.32
C GLY A 326 -2.55 -3.42 13.61
N VAL A 327 -1.59 -2.82 12.89
CA VAL A 327 -0.49 -3.57 12.28
C VAL A 327 0.40 -4.21 13.35
N GLY A 328 0.63 -3.52 14.46
CA GLY A 328 1.33 -4.10 15.62
C GLY A 328 0.60 -5.32 16.18
N LYS A 329 -0.71 -5.20 16.40
CA LYS A 329 -1.56 -6.31 16.85
C LYS A 329 -1.53 -7.49 15.88
N ALA A 330 -1.79 -7.27 14.60
CA ALA A 330 -1.79 -8.34 13.58
C ALA A 330 -0.41 -9.02 13.46
N THR A 331 0.68 -8.26 13.59
CA THR A 331 2.04 -8.82 13.57
C THR A 331 2.30 -9.67 14.82
N ALA A 332 1.81 -9.26 15.98
CA ALA A 332 1.90 -10.04 17.21
C ALA A 332 1.08 -11.34 17.13
N GLU A 333 -0.13 -11.29 16.55
CA GLU A 333 -0.97 -12.47 16.30
C GLU A 333 -0.24 -13.47 15.41
N LEU A 334 0.32 -13.04 14.28
CA LEU A 334 1.12 -13.91 13.40
C LEU A 334 2.27 -14.62 14.14
N ILE A 335 2.93 -13.92 15.06
CA ILE A 335 4.03 -14.50 15.86
C ILE A 335 3.51 -15.52 16.88
N VAL A 336 2.36 -15.26 17.50
CA VAL A 336 1.84 -16.05 18.64
C VAL A 336 0.97 -17.21 18.19
N THR A 337 0.08 -17.01 17.22
CA THR A 337 -0.93 -17.98 16.77
C THR A 337 -0.63 -18.55 15.38
N GLY A 338 0.19 -17.86 14.59
CA GLY A 338 0.52 -18.22 13.20
C GLY A 338 -0.46 -17.71 12.15
N ASP A 339 -1.50 -16.98 12.56
CA ASP A 339 -2.58 -16.46 11.71
C ASP A 339 -3.16 -15.16 12.30
N THR A 340 -4.12 -14.55 11.59
CA THR A 340 -4.85 -13.35 12.02
C THR A 340 -6.35 -13.58 11.91
N ASP A 341 -7.15 -12.82 12.67
CA ASP A 341 -8.63 -12.93 12.68
C ASP A 341 -9.32 -12.56 11.34
N PHE A 342 -8.57 -12.09 10.36
CA PHE A 342 -9.09 -11.68 9.06
C PHE A 342 -8.04 -11.82 7.97
N ASP A 343 -8.49 -11.88 6.72
CA ASP A 343 -7.63 -12.02 5.55
C ASP A 343 -6.70 -10.81 5.38
N MET A 344 -5.39 -11.06 5.38
CA MET A 344 -4.33 -10.06 5.21
C MET A 344 -3.66 -10.12 3.83
N TYR A 345 -4.15 -10.96 2.90
CA TYR A 345 -3.52 -11.28 1.62
C TYR A 345 -3.04 -10.05 0.83
N GLU A 346 -3.88 -9.02 0.72
CA GLU A 346 -3.52 -7.83 -0.04
C GLU A 346 -2.43 -6.94 0.61
N LEU A 347 -2.10 -7.19 1.88
CA LEU A 347 -1.05 -6.51 2.64
C LEU A 347 0.19 -7.39 2.83
N GLU A 348 0.12 -8.67 2.45
CA GLU A 348 1.23 -9.60 2.65
C GLU A 348 2.49 -9.21 1.87
N VAL A 349 3.66 -9.42 2.48
CA VAL A 349 4.96 -9.26 1.78
C VAL A 349 5.14 -10.24 0.61
N SER A 350 4.48 -11.40 0.69
CA SER A 350 4.52 -12.49 -0.31
C SER A 350 3.94 -12.07 -1.67
N ARG A 351 3.10 -11.02 -1.73
CA ARG A 351 2.45 -10.54 -2.95
C ARG A 351 3.41 -9.93 -3.98
N PHE A 352 4.66 -9.65 -3.59
CA PHE A 352 5.65 -9.07 -4.49
C PHE A 352 6.62 -10.10 -5.04
N LEU A 353 7.04 -9.92 -6.29
CA LEU A 353 8.16 -10.66 -6.88
C LEU A 353 9.50 -10.02 -6.50
N GLY A 354 10.59 -10.78 -6.61
CA GLY A 354 11.95 -10.23 -6.47
C GLY A 354 12.23 -9.07 -7.45
N LEU A 355 11.61 -9.10 -8.64
CA LEU A 355 11.69 -8.02 -9.64
C LEU A 355 11.13 -6.69 -9.11
N HIS A 356 10.11 -6.73 -8.26
CA HIS A 356 9.53 -5.51 -7.66
C HIS A 356 10.48 -4.87 -6.63
N ASN A 357 11.49 -5.58 -6.15
CA ASN A 357 12.50 -5.04 -5.22
C ASN A 357 13.68 -4.36 -5.95
N ASN A 358 13.65 -4.34 -7.30
CA ASN A 358 14.64 -3.65 -8.11
C ASN A 358 14.55 -2.13 -7.90
N ARG A 359 15.70 -1.49 -7.70
CA ARG A 359 15.75 -0.06 -7.38
C ARG A 359 15.25 0.85 -8.50
N LYS A 360 15.50 0.51 -9.77
CA LYS A 360 14.98 1.27 -10.92
C LYS A 360 13.46 1.14 -11.00
N PHE A 361 12.94 -0.07 -10.90
CA PHE A 361 11.50 -0.33 -10.86
C PHE A 361 10.82 0.49 -9.77
N LEU A 362 11.37 0.46 -8.56
CA LEU A 362 10.84 1.19 -7.41
C LEU A 362 10.88 2.69 -7.64
N ARG A 363 12.03 3.25 -8.02
CA ARG A 363 12.21 4.68 -8.30
C ARG A 363 11.22 5.19 -9.35
N ASP A 364 11.04 4.44 -10.43
CA ASP A 364 10.17 4.85 -11.52
C ASP A 364 8.68 4.73 -11.12
N ARG A 365 8.30 3.66 -10.37
CA ARG A 365 6.93 3.43 -9.88
C ARG A 365 6.50 4.47 -8.85
N VAL A 366 7.36 4.86 -7.91
CA VAL A 366 6.98 5.80 -6.85
C VAL A 366 6.79 7.24 -7.33
N ARG A 367 7.04 7.54 -8.60
CA ARG A 367 6.69 8.84 -9.20
C ARG A 367 5.19 9.00 -9.43
N GLU A 368 4.45 7.91 -9.63
CA GLU A 368 2.99 7.98 -9.87
C GLU A 368 2.19 7.60 -8.61
N VAL A 369 2.69 6.64 -7.82
CA VAL A 369 1.92 5.97 -6.75
C VAL A 369 1.41 6.92 -5.66
N PRO A 370 2.19 7.92 -5.19
CA PRO A 370 1.70 8.89 -4.22
C PRO A 370 0.54 9.73 -4.77
N GLY A 371 0.62 10.20 -6.02
CA GLY A 371 -0.45 10.95 -6.68
C GLY A 371 -1.75 10.16 -6.80
N LEU A 372 -1.66 8.84 -6.98
CA LEU A 372 -2.82 7.94 -6.98
C LEU A 372 -3.52 7.83 -5.62
N HIS A 373 -2.89 8.24 -4.51
CA HIS A 373 -3.53 8.22 -3.19
C HIS A 373 -4.81 9.08 -3.16
N TYR A 374 -4.80 10.22 -3.87
CA TYR A 374 -5.97 11.09 -4.05
C TYR A 374 -6.57 11.03 -5.46
N GLY A 375 -5.98 10.25 -6.37
CA GLY A 375 -6.56 9.97 -7.69
C GLY A 375 -7.93 9.28 -7.61
N ILE A 376 -8.67 9.32 -8.72
CA ILE A 376 -9.85 8.46 -8.92
C ILE A 376 -9.37 7.12 -9.44
N MET A 377 -9.47 6.09 -8.59
CA MET A 377 -9.20 4.71 -8.98
C MET A 377 -10.43 4.11 -9.64
N TYR A 378 -10.53 4.28 -10.97
CA TYR A 378 -11.55 3.59 -11.76
C TYR A 378 -11.39 2.06 -11.67
N PRO A 379 -12.46 1.28 -11.90
CA PRO A 379 -12.36 -0.16 -11.99
C PRO A 379 -11.29 -0.60 -13.00
N PHE A 380 -10.49 -1.60 -12.64
CA PHE A 380 -9.38 -2.10 -13.47
C PHE A 380 -8.34 -1.02 -13.82
N HIS A 381 -7.98 -0.18 -12.84
CA HIS A 381 -6.91 0.79 -13.01
C HIS A 381 -5.58 0.10 -13.31
N GLU A 382 -4.85 0.65 -14.28
CA GLU A 382 -3.53 0.19 -14.69
C GLU A 382 -2.48 1.24 -14.38
N PHE A 383 -1.36 0.76 -13.85
CA PHE A 383 -0.21 1.60 -13.59
C PHE A 383 0.56 1.94 -14.88
N GLN A 384 1.04 3.18 -15.00
CA GLN A 384 1.64 3.72 -16.22
C GLN A 384 3.15 3.52 -16.30
N THR A 385 3.84 3.57 -15.16
CA THR A 385 5.29 3.43 -15.06
C THR A 385 5.70 1.96 -14.87
N SER A 386 7.01 1.66 -14.85
CA SER A 386 7.53 0.37 -14.37
C SER A 386 6.89 -0.89 -14.98
N ARG A 387 6.65 -0.86 -16.29
CA ARG A 387 6.07 -1.93 -17.12
C ARG A 387 7.12 -2.75 -17.86
N ASN A 388 6.68 -3.79 -18.58
CA ASN A 388 7.51 -4.71 -19.37
C ASN A 388 8.60 -5.44 -18.56
N LEU A 389 8.28 -5.84 -17.32
CA LEU A 389 9.22 -6.65 -16.55
C LEU A 389 9.28 -8.09 -17.08
N ARG A 390 8.15 -8.62 -17.54
CA ARG A 390 8.00 -9.97 -18.08
C ARG A 390 7.03 -9.92 -19.26
N MET A 391 7.32 -10.72 -20.28
CA MET A 391 6.47 -10.89 -21.46
C MET A 391 6.35 -12.39 -21.75
N SER A 392 5.22 -12.81 -22.30
CA SER A 392 5.08 -14.19 -22.76
C SER A 392 5.81 -14.42 -24.10
N PRO A 393 6.13 -15.67 -24.46
CA PRO A 393 6.73 -15.98 -25.76
C PRO A 393 5.89 -15.53 -26.97
N VAL A 394 4.58 -15.37 -26.79
CA VAL A 394 3.64 -14.95 -27.84
C VAL A 394 3.29 -13.47 -27.78
N TYR A 395 3.92 -12.70 -26.89
CA TYR A 395 3.66 -11.28 -26.68
C TYR A 395 3.69 -10.44 -27.97
N THR A 396 4.70 -10.63 -28.82
CA THR A 396 4.84 -9.86 -30.06
C THR A 396 3.67 -10.10 -31.02
N ARG A 397 3.22 -11.35 -31.14
CA ARG A 397 2.07 -11.73 -31.97
C ARG A 397 0.77 -11.18 -31.41
N MET A 398 0.58 -11.21 -30.10
CA MET A 398 -0.61 -10.64 -29.47
C MET A 398 -0.65 -9.12 -29.65
N ARG A 399 0.49 -8.44 -29.52
CA ARG A 399 0.60 -7.00 -29.79
C ARG A 399 0.24 -6.68 -31.25
N GLU A 400 0.78 -7.42 -32.21
CA GLU A 400 0.45 -7.29 -33.64
C GLU A 400 -1.04 -7.54 -33.92
N ALA A 401 -1.66 -8.47 -33.19
CA ALA A 401 -3.10 -8.75 -33.26
C ALA A 401 -3.97 -7.71 -32.55
N GLY A 402 -3.38 -6.64 -32.01
CA GLY A 402 -4.10 -5.60 -31.32
C GLY A 402 -4.40 -5.91 -29.84
N ALA A 403 -3.50 -6.57 -29.12
CA ALA A 403 -3.64 -6.67 -27.67
C ALA A 403 -3.56 -5.30 -27.00
N VAL A 404 -4.39 -5.10 -25.99
CA VAL A 404 -4.29 -4.01 -25.01
C VAL A 404 -3.97 -4.62 -23.66
N PHE A 405 -2.86 -4.19 -23.06
CA PHE A 405 -2.18 -4.87 -21.98
C PHE A 405 -2.44 -4.23 -20.62
N GLY A 406 -2.85 -5.08 -19.67
CA GLY A 406 -2.76 -4.82 -18.25
C GLY A 406 -1.52 -5.47 -17.64
N GLN A 407 -1.21 -5.12 -16.40
CA GLN A 407 -0.06 -5.66 -15.68
C GLN A 407 -0.49 -6.62 -14.56
N VAL A 408 0.06 -7.84 -14.54
CA VAL A 408 -0.14 -8.78 -13.43
C VAL A 408 1.20 -9.43 -13.07
N MET A 409 1.66 -9.26 -11.82
CA MET A 409 2.93 -9.84 -11.34
C MET A 409 4.11 -9.62 -12.31
N GLY A 410 4.21 -8.40 -12.84
CA GLY A 410 5.24 -8.00 -13.81
C GLY A 410 5.02 -8.45 -15.25
N TYR A 411 4.06 -9.34 -15.52
CA TYR A 411 3.68 -9.69 -16.90
C TYR A 411 2.84 -8.61 -17.55
N GLU A 412 3.13 -8.34 -18.82
CA GLU A 412 2.20 -7.72 -19.75
C GLU A 412 1.19 -8.77 -20.23
N ARG A 413 -0.06 -8.66 -19.78
CA ARG A 413 -1.14 -9.60 -20.11
C ARG A 413 -2.21 -8.90 -20.94
N PRO A 414 -2.58 -9.42 -22.12
CA PRO A 414 -3.74 -8.90 -22.85
C PRO A 414 -4.99 -8.94 -21.98
N THR A 415 -5.69 -7.82 -21.92
CA THR A 415 -6.95 -7.65 -21.19
C THR A 415 -8.14 -7.63 -22.15
N TRP A 416 -7.94 -7.09 -23.35
CA TRP A 416 -8.80 -7.23 -24.51
C TRP A 416 -7.98 -7.01 -25.80
N PHE A 417 -8.60 -7.25 -26.94
CA PHE A 417 -8.08 -7.00 -28.27
C PHE A 417 -8.89 -5.94 -28.99
N ASP A 418 -8.21 -4.90 -29.47
CA ASP A 418 -8.81 -3.85 -30.30
C ASP A 418 -8.20 -3.90 -31.71
N PRO A 419 -8.94 -4.42 -32.71
CA PRO A 419 -8.46 -4.52 -34.09
C PRO A 419 -8.55 -3.21 -34.87
N ASN A 420 -9.28 -2.19 -34.36
CA ASN A 420 -9.58 -0.97 -35.09
C ASN A 420 -8.56 0.14 -34.87
N ILE A 421 -7.75 0.06 -33.81
CA ILE A 421 -6.67 1.01 -33.58
C ILE A 421 -5.47 0.60 -34.44
N ILE A 422 -5.43 1.19 -35.64
CA ILE A 422 -4.24 1.32 -36.50
C ILE A 422 -3.15 1.97 -35.65
N HIS A 423 -1.90 1.51 -35.80
CA HIS A 423 -0.69 2.09 -35.21
C HIS A 423 -0.88 3.57 -34.87
N ASP A 424 -0.93 3.88 -33.58
CA ASP A 424 -1.14 5.23 -33.06
C ASP A 424 0.06 6.11 -33.50
N THR A 425 0.00 6.61 -34.73
CA THR A 425 1.01 7.47 -35.34
C THR A 425 0.74 8.94 -35.05
N GLU A 426 -0.32 9.27 -34.31
CA GLU A 426 -0.67 10.66 -33.98
C GLU A 426 0.19 11.27 -32.87
N ASN A 427 1.03 10.47 -32.20
CA ASN A 427 2.10 10.99 -31.36
C ASN A 427 3.47 10.57 -31.93
N PRO A 428 4.13 11.41 -32.75
CA PRO A 428 5.41 11.10 -33.40
C PRO A 428 6.58 10.77 -32.44
N HIS A 429 6.38 10.88 -31.14
CA HIS A 429 7.33 10.48 -30.10
C HIS A 429 7.10 9.07 -29.51
N ASP A 430 6.05 8.34 -29.94
CA ASP A 430 5.55 7.11 -29.29
C ASP A 430 6.10 5.79 -29.87
N TRP A 431 7.13 5.85 -30.71
CA TRP A 431 7.90 4.65 -31.10
C TRP A 431 8.58 3.96 -29.89
N CYS A 432 8.58 4.61 -28.73
CA CYS A 432 9.17 4.16 -27.47
C CYS A 432 8.23 3.35 -26.56
N THR A 433 6.91 3.28 -26.81
CA THR A 433 6.00 2.51 -25.95
C THR A 433 5.71 1.15 -26.58
N PRO A 434 6.33 0.04 -26.12
CA PRO A 434 6.26 -1.24 -26.83
C PRO A 434 4.92 -1.97 -26.71
N TYR A 435 3.89 -1.37 -26.09
CA TYR A 435 2.60 -1.95 -25.70
C TYR A 435 1.50 -0.86 -25.70
N ARG A 436 0.24 -1.28 -25.89
CA ARG A 436 -0.93 -0.44 -25.60
C ARG A 436 -1.42 -0.71 -24.19
N MET A 437 -1.63 0.32 -23.39
CA MET A 437 -2.07 0.15 -22.00
C MET A 437 -3.59 0.05 -21.89
N ALA A 438 -4.04 -0.87 -21.05
CA ALA A 438 -5.43 -0.94 -20.65
C ALA A 438 -5.87 0.28 -19.83
N TYR A 439 -7.11 0.69 -20.02
CA TYR A 439 -7.74 1.84 -19.39
C TYR A 439 -9.25 1.65 -19.34
N THR A 440 -9.87 2.16 -18.29
CA THR A 440 -11.34 2.15 -18.12
C THR A 440 -11.88 3.57 -18.04
N ASN A 441 -11.28 4.43 -17.21
CA ASN A 441 -11.56 5.88 -17.07
C ASN A 441 -13.05 6.26 -16.95
N THR A 442 -13.91 5.35 -16.51
CA THR A 442 -15.33 5.59 -16.25
C THR A 442 -15.89 4.62 -15.22
N PHE A 443 -16.96 5.00 -14.55
CA PHE A 443 -17.81 4.08 -13.76
C PHE A 443 -18.98 3.51 -14.55
N ALA A 444 -19.18 3.97 -15.79
CA ALA A 444 -20.25 3.52 -16.69
C ALA A 444 -19.77 2.35 -17.58
N LYS A 445 -20.47 2.10 -18.69
CA LYS A 445 -20.06 1.12 -19.71
C LYS A 445 -18.64 1.47 -20.18
N PRO A 446 -17.65 0.58 -20.00
CA PRO A 446 -16.27 0.87 -20.33
C PRO A 446 -16.04 0.86 -21.85
N PRO A 447 -14.99 1.55 -22.35
CA PRO A 447 -14.71 1.66 -23.78
C PRO A 447 -14.39 0.30 -24.43
N TRP A 448 -13.83 -0.63 -23.66
CA TRP A 448 -13.47 -1.97 -24.12
C TRP A 448 -14.64 -2.97 -24.13
N PHE A 449 -15.84 -2.58 -23.67
CA PHE A 449 -16.96 -3.51 -23.50
C PHE A 449 -17.35 -4.23 -24.81
N ASP A 450 -17.46 -3.48 -25.91
CA ASP A 450 -17.89 -4.07 -27.19
C ASP A 450 -16.78 -4.92 -27.83
N CYS A 451 -15.51 -4.66 -27.53
CA CYS A 451 -14.40 -5.52 -27.92
C CYS A 451 -14.47 -6.86 -27.16
N VAL A 452 -14.61 -6.80 -25.83
CA VAL A 452 -14.74 -7.99 -24.99
C VAL A 452 -16.01 -8.80 -25.33
N ALA A 453 -17.10 -8.14 -25.70
CA ALA A 453 -18.31 -8.83 -26.16
C ALA A 453 -18.07 -9.67 -27.42
N LYS A 454 -17.28 -9.17 -28.37
CA LYS A 454 -16.88 -9.92 -29.58
C LYS A 454 -15.93 -11.06 -29.26
N GLU A 455 -14.99 -10.86 -28.33
CA GLU A 455 -14.12 -11.94 -27.84
C GLU A 455 -14.93 -13.05 -27.17
N TYR A 456 -15.90 -12.68 -26.33
CA TYR A 456 -16.83 -13.62 -25.72
C TYR A 456 -17.60 -14.42 -26.78
N GLU A 457 -18.17 -13.75 -27.78
CA GLU A 457 -18.89 -14.40 -28.88
C GLU A 457 -17.95 -15.33 -29.67
N ALA A 458 -16.71 -14.91 -29.96
CA ALA A 458 -15.74 -15.76 -30.64
C ALA A 458 -15.37 -17.02 -29.82
N CYS A 459 -15.23 -16.90 -28.49
CA CYS A 459 -15.00 -18.05 -27.62
C CYS A 459 -16.21 -18.99 -27.51
N ARG A 460 -17.43 -18.48 -27.70
CA ARG A 460 -18.67 -19.27 -27.66
C ARG A 460 -18.96 -19.98 -28.96
N GLU A 461 -18.83 -19.27 -30.07
CA GLU A 461 -19.30 -19.73 -31.39
C GLU A 461 -18.17 -20.20 -32.31
N ARG A 462 -16.90 -19.97 -31.92
CA ARG A 462 -15.71 -20.32 -32.71
C ARG A 462 -14.60 -20.87 -31.80
N VAL A 463 -13.36 -20.47 -32.02
CA VAL A 463 -12.20 -20.87 -31.23
C VAL A 463 -11.53 -19.61 -30.69
N GLY A 464 -11.36 -19.55 -29.38
CA GLY A 464 -10.58 -18.53 -28.69
C GLY A 464 -9.22 -19.06 -28.28
N LEU A 465 -8.20 -18.20 -28.33
CA LEU A 465 -6.88 -18.47 -27.76
C LEU A 465 -6.63 -17.49 -26.62
N ALA A 466 -6.25 -17.99 -25.46
CA ALA A 466 -5.92 -17.17 -24.30
C ALA A 466 -4.51 -17.48 -23.80
N ASP A 467 -3.75 -16.44 -23.47
CA ASP A 467 -2.40 -16.59 -22.93
C ASP A 467 -2.42 -16.78 -21.41
N TYR A 468 -2.06 -17.99 -20.97
CA TYR A 468 -1.94 -18.39 -19.57
C TYR A 468 -0.48 -18.40 -19.07
N SER A 469 0.46 -17.80 -19.81
CA SER A 469 1.88 -17.74 -19.43
C SER A 469 2.10 -17.10 -18.06
N SER A 470 1.27 -16.13 -17.68
CA SER A 470 1.37 -15.41 -16.41
C SER A 470 0.91 -16.21 -15.18
N PHE A 471 0.27 -17.37 -15.36
CA PHE A 471 -0.12 -18.22 -14.23
C PHE A 471 1.12 -18.76 -13.51
N THR A 472 1.04 -18.84 -12.19
CA THR A 472 2.06 -19.52 -11.40
C THR A 472 1.96 -21.02 -11.67
N LYS A 473 3.08 -21.62 -12.04
CA LYS A 473 3.24 -23.06 -12.34
C LYS A 473 4.36 -23.54 -11.43
N ILE A 474 4.13 -24.62 -10.70
CA ILE A 474 5.09 -25.16 -9.73
C ILE A 474 5.21 -26.65 -10.05
N ASP A 475 6.41 -27.09 -10.40
CA ASP A 475 6.70 -28.49 -10.67
C ASP A 475 7.30 -29.14 -9.43
N LEU A 476 6.69 -30.22 -8.95
CA LEU A 476 7.08 -30.95 -7.75
C LEU A 476 7.39 -32.40 -8.11
N TRP A 477 8.55 -32.89 -7.69
CA TRP A 477 8.97 -34.27 -7.91
C TRP A 477 9.71 -34.83 -6.69
N SER A 478 9.64 -36.15 -6.52
CA SER A 478 10.35 -36.92 -5.49
C SER A 478 10.95 -38.21 -6.06
N GLU A 479 11.83 -38.87 -5.31
CA GLU A 479 12.33 -40.19 -5.71
C GLU A 479 11.25 -41.28 -5.56
N GLY A 480 10.40 -41.18 -4.54
CA GLY A 480 9.26 -42.05 -4.30
C GLY A 480 7.95 -41.28 -4.29
N ASN A 481 7.04 -41.66 -3.38
CA ASN A 481 5.69 -41.10 -3.27
C ASN A 481 5.59 -39.85 -2.37
N GLU A 482 6.71 -39.29 -1.91
CA GLU A 482 6.72 -38.19 -0.93
C GLU A 482 5.93 -36.96 -1.41
N VAL A 483 5.99 -36.64 -2.71
CA VAL A 483 5.19 -35.55 -3.29
C VAL A 483 3.69 -35.85 -3.23
N VAL A 484 3.30 -37.10 -3.52
CA VAL A 484 1.89 -37.52 -3.47
C VAL A 484 1.40 -37.44 -2.03
N ASP A 485 2.16 -37.98 -1.07
CA ASP A 485 1.82 -37.96 0.35
C ASP A 485 1.70 -36.53 0.89
N ALA A 486 2.65 -35.66 0.53
CA ALA A 486 2.63 -34.26 0.93
C ALA A 486 1.43 -33.50 0.33
N LEU A 487 1.13 -33.71 -0.96
CA LEU A 487 0.01 -33.04 -1.61
C LEU A 487 -1.33 -33.61 -1.15
N GLN A 488 -1.40 -34.89 -0.78
CA GLN A 488 -2.59 -35.50 -0.20
C GLN A 488 -2.93 -34.93 1.18
N TYR A 489 -1.91 -34.49 1.92
CA TYR A 489 -2.09 -33.78 3.18
C TYR A 489 -2.54 -32.32 2.98
N VAL A 490 -1.97 -31.61 2.00
CA VAL A 490 -2.20 -30.17 1.79
C VAL A 490 -3.48 -29.88 1.00
N CYS A 491 -3.87 -30.77 0.08
CA CYS A 491 -5.01 -30.59 -0.81
C CYS A 491 -6.29 -31.18 -0.22
N SER A 492 -7.42 -30.51 -0.45
CA SER A 492 -8.73 -30.98 0.01
C SER A 492 -9.31 -32.14 -0.82
N ASN A 493 -8.90 -32.30 -2.08
CA ASN A 493 -9.29 -33.44 -2.91
C ASN A 493 -8.25 -34.57 -2.87
N ASP A 494 -8.70 -35.77 -3.27
CA ASP A 494 -7.82 -36.91 -3.55
C ASP A 494 -6.87 -36.58 -4.70
N VAL A 495 -5.56 -36.58 -4.42
CA VAL A 495 -4.51 -36.28 -5.40
C VAL A 495 -3.84 -37.55 -5.94
N ASP A 496 -4.10 -38.71 -5.34
CA ASP A 496 -3.61 -40.01 -5.80
C ASP A 496 -4.48 -40.58 -6.93
N VAL A 497 -4.70 -39.74 -7.93
CA VAL A 497 -5.46 -40.05 -9.15
C VAL A 497 -4.54 -40.62 -10.23
N PRO A 498 -5.03 -41.38 -11.22
CA PRO A 498 -4.17 -41.94 -12.27
C PRO A 498 -3.29 -40.89 -12.98
N VAL A 499 -2.06 -41.27 -13.34
CA VAL A 499 -1.15 -40.42 -14.12
C VAL A 499 -1.83 -39.95 -15.41
N GLY A 500 -1.67 -38.65 -15.73
CA GLY A 500 -2.37 -37.96 -16.81
C GLY A 500 -3.66 -37.25 -16.39
N SER A 501 -4.09 -37.41 -15.13
CA SER A 501 -5.27 -36.73 -14.60
C SER A 501 -4.98 -35.28 -14.20
N ILE A 502 -6.02 -34.44 -14.29
CA ILE A 502 -6.02 -33.07 -13.76
C ILE A 502 -7.18 -32.96 -12.78
N ILE A 503 -6.91 -32.46 -11.58
CA ILE A 503 -7.92 -32.21 -10.55
C ILE A 503 -7.89 -30.75 -10.13
N HIS A 504 -9.06 -30.19 -9.85
CA HIS A 504 -9.15 -28.91 -9.17
C HIS A 504 -9.26 -29.16 -7.66
N THR A 505 -8.47 -28.46 -6.85
CA THR A 505 -8.46 -28.64 -5.40
C THR A 505 -8.19 -27.34 -4.68
N GLY A 506 -8.75 -27.20 -3.47
CA GLY A 506 -8.34 -26.19 -2.52
C GLY A 506 -7.12 -26.66 -1.71
N MET A 507 -6.43 -25.69 -1.12
CA MET A 507 -5.50 -25.88 0.00
C MET A 507 -6.04 -25.07 1.17
N GLN A 508 -6.32 -25.73 2.29
CA GLN A 508 -6.98 -25.12 3.44
C GLN A 508 -6.03 -25.00 4.63
N ASN A 509 -6.23 -23.97 5.44
CA ASN A 509 -5.57 -23.87 6.74
C ASN A 509 -6.26 -24.76 7.80
N LYS A 510 -5.66 -24.82 8.98
CA LYS A 510 -6.15 -25.59 10.15
C LYS A 510 -7.57 -25.19 10.61
N HIS A 511 -8.10 -24.06 10.15
CA HIS A 511 -9.46 -23.58 10.45
C HIS A 511 -10.47 -23.88 9.33
N GLY A 512 -10.05 -24.53 8.24
CA GLY A 512 -10.89 -24.81 7.08
C GLY A 512 -11.05 -23.62 6.13
N GLY A 513 -10.32 -22.53 6.34
CA GLY A 513 -10.27 -21.40 5.40
C GLY A 513 -9.37 -21.71 4.20
N TYR A 514 -9.72 -21.20 3.02
CA TYR A 514 -8.90 -21.37 1.81
C TYR A 514 -7.66 -20.47 1.86
N GLU A 515 -6.49 -21.08 1.78
CA GLU A 515 -5.21 -20.39 1.55
C GLU A 515 -4.93 -20.25 0.05
N ASN A 516 -5.43 -21.22 -0.73
CA ASN A 516 -5.23 -21.25 -2.18
C ASN A 516 -6.24 -22.20 -2.85
N ASP A 517 -6.42 -22.04 -4.16
CA ASP A 517 -7.04 -23.03 -5.04
C ASP A 517 -6.14 -23.26 -6.26
N CYS A 518 -6.10 -24.50 -6.75
CA CYS A 518 -5.23 -24.86 -7.85
C CYS A 518 -5.81 -25.95 -8.74
N SER A 519 -5.26 -26.06 -9.94
CA SER A 519 -5.38 -27.24 -10.78
C SER A 519 -4.09 -28.04 -10.65
N LEU A 520 -4.18 -29.28 -10.19
CA LEU A 520 -3.05 -30.18 -10.04
C LEU A 520 -3.08 -31.19 -11.18
N ALA A 521 -2.00 -31.23 -11.96
CA ALA A 521 -1.79 -32.21 -13.02
C ALA A 521 -0.79 -33.28 -12.54
N ARG A 522 -1.20 -34.56 -12.53
CA ARG A 522 -0.29 -35.67 -12.22
C ARG A 522 0.45 -36.09 -13.49
N LEU A 523 1.72 -35.73 -13.61
CA LEU A 523 2.50 -35.94 -14.84
C LEU A 523 3.23 -37.29 -14.85
N ALA A 524 3.63 -37.79 -13.68
CA ALA A 524 4.21 -39.12 -13.50
C ALA A 524 3.83 -39.70 -12.14
N GLU A 525 4.27 -40.93 -11.84
CA GLU A 525 4.01 -41.56 -10.53
C GLU A 525 4.54 -40.69 -9.38
N ASN A 526 5.73 -40.13 -9.57
CA ASN A 526 6.50 -39.34 -8.61
C ASN A 526 6.66 -37.85 -9.01
N GLN A 527 5.80 -37.34 -9.89
CA GLN A 527 5.83 -35.94 -10.36
C GLN A 527 4.42 -35.35 -10.50
N GLN A 528 4.22 -34.15 -9.94
CA GLN A 528 2.97 -33.40 -10.02
C GLN A 528 3.25 -31.91 -10.32
N ASP A 529 2.46 -31.30 -11.22
CA ASP A 529 2.50 -29.87 -11.55
C ASP A 529 1.21 -29.17 -11.06
N PRO A 530 1.23 -28.54 -9.87
CA PRO A 530 0.23 -27.58 -9.49
C PRO A 530 0.32 -26.29 -10.33
N ALA A 531 -0.61 -26.17 -11.28
CA ALA A 531 -0.96 -24.90 -11.90
C ALA A 531 -1.88 -24.11 -10.96
N LEU A 532 -1.35 -23.06 -10.34
CA LEU A 532 -2.14 -22.19 -9.47
C LEU A 532 -2.96 -21.23 -10.35
N ALA A 533 -4.28 -21.37 -10.29
CA ALA A 533 -5.21 -20.44 -10.91
C ALA A 533 -5.50 -19.30 -9.92
N ARG A 534 -4.55 -18.38 -9.72
CA ARG A 534 -4.84 -17.19 -8.93
C ARG A 534 -5.84 -16.31 -9.71
N LYS A 535 -7.09 -16.26 -9.27
CA LYS A 535 -8.07 -15.28 -9.75
C LYS A 535 -7.80 -13.90 -9.18
#